data_AF-A0A3S5C2V6-F1
#
_entry.id   AF-A0A3S5C2V6-F1
#
_cell.length_a   1.000
_cell.length_b   1.000
_cell.length_c   1.000
_cell.angle_alpha   90.00
_cell.angle_beta   90.00
_cell.angle_gamma   90.00
#
_symmetry.space_group_name_H-M   'P 1'
#
loop_
_entity.id
_entity.type
_entity.pdbx_description
1 polymer ?
#
loop_
_entity_poly.entity_id
_entity_poly.type
_entity_poly.pdbx_seq_one_letter_code
_entity_poly.pdbx_strand_id
1 'polypeptide(L)'
;MKLQSILLVSAALVGGCVYVDPNGGIYVDPNGSYRIDVGDRFPERKSDERNKYDERRHEDRRSSERDSERRLPNTGRTVLIETDSGKCLDRSRSGYKGLIAYSCHGDSNQRFSIVGNTIRVEGLCLDVAGDKGHNGAEVIAYQCHGGDNQKWYREGRTIRSRLNGKCLDAGKYGSQVRMHRCDGSRGQDFYIVRP
;
A
#
# COMPACT_ATOMS: atom_id res chain seq x y z
N MET A 1 -10.38 -49.27 28.68
CA MET A 1 -11.12 -48.41 27.72
C MET A 1 -10.08 -47.79 26.79
N LYS A 2 -9.80 -48.44 25.65
CA LYS A 2 -10.16 -48.08 24.26
C LYS A 2 -9.46 -46.84 23.65
N LEU A 3 -8.54 -47.17 22.72
CA LEU A 3 -8.18 -46.57 21.41
C LEU A 3 -7.78 -45.09 21.29
N GLN A 4 -6.58 -44.86 20.77
CA GLN A 4 -6.26 -44.34 19.42
C GLN A 4 -4.75 -44.61 19.16
N SER A 5 -4.35 -45.57 18.33
CA SER A 5 -4.27 -45.59 16.86
C SER A 5 -3.08 -44.83 16.24
N ILE A 6 -2.08 -45.63 15.81
CA ILE A 6 -1.37 -45.58 14.51
C ILE A 6 -0.48 -44.36 14.23
N LEU A 7 0.84 -44.58 14.27
CA LEU A 7 1.72 -44.40 13.10
C LEU A 7 3.02 -45.23 13.25
N LEU A 8 2.90 -46.55 13.11
CA LEU A 8 4.01 -47.37 12.65
C LEU A 8 4.04 -47.21 11.13
N VAL A 9 4.81 -46.26 10.62
CA VAL A 9 5.19 -46.24 9.20
C VAL A 9 6.58 -46.82 9.11
N SER A 10 6.65 -47.98 8.47
CA SER A 10 7.85 -48.74 8.15
C SER A 10 9.04 -47.85 7.77
N ALA A 11 10.10 -47.89 8.57
CA ALA A 11 11.45 -47.55 8.11
C ALA A 11 12.33 -48.81 7.89
N ALA A 12 11.72 -49.99 7.79
CA ALA A 12 12.43 -51.26 7.60
C ALA A 12 12.46 -51.77 6.15
N LEU A 13 12.32 -50.89 5.15
CA LEU A 13 12.45 -51.30 3.73
C LEU A 13 13.50 -50.51 2.92
N VAL A 14 14.15 -49.49 3.50
CA VAL A 14 15.16 -48.66 2.79
C VAL A 14 16.49 -48.48 3.54
N GLY A 15 16.70 -49.18 4.66
CA GLY A 15 17.99 -49.12 5.39
C GLY A 15 18.28 -47.78 6.08
N GLY A 16 17.24 -47.01 6.42
CA GLY A 16 17.37 -45.73 7.13
C GLY A 16 17.66 -45.89 8.63
N CYS A 17 18.18 -44.85 9.25
CA CYS A 17 18.51 -44.79 10.68
C CYS A 17 17.59 -43.82 11.41
N VAL A 18 17.32 -44.11 12.68
CA VAL A 18 16.55 -43.25 13.60
C VAL A 18 17.48 -42.78 14.71
N TYR A 19 17.50 -41.47 14.95
CA TYR A 19 18.36 -40.83 15.94
C TYR A 19 17.52 -40.15 17.01
N VAL A 20 17.97 -40.23 18.27
CA VAL A 20 17.38 -39.52 19.40
C VAL A 20 18.44 -38.61 20.00
N ASP A 21 18.15 -37.32 20.10
CA ASP A 21 19.06 -36.35 20.70
C ASP A 21 18.96 -36.33 22.25
N PRO A 22 19.91 -35.69 22.97
CA PRO A 22 19.91 -35.63 24.44
C PRO A 22 18.72 -34.89 25.06
N ASN A 23 17.96 -34.12 24.29
CA ASN A 23 16.72 -33.45 24.70
C ASN A 23 15.46 -34.23 24.33
N GLY A 24 15.61 -35.43 23.76
CA GLY A 24 14.51 -36.33 23.38
C GLY A 24 13.92 -36.07 21.98
N GLY A 25 14.57 -35.26 21.14
CA GLY A 25 14.16 -35.07 19.75
C GLY A 25 14.42 -36.30 18.90
N ILE A 26 13.42 -36.78 18.14
CA ILE A 26 13.54 -37.96 17.27
C ILE A 26 13.67 -37.51 15.81
N TYR A 27 14.71 -37.98 15.13
CA TYR A 27 15.01 -37.70 13.73
C TYR A 27 15.10 -38.99 12.92
N VAL A 28 14.54 -38.99 11.71
CA VAL A 28 14.58 -40.13 10.78
C VAL A 28 15.38 -39.71 9.55
N ASP A 29 16.51 -40.38 9.29
CA ASP A 29 17.25 -40.25 8.03
C ASP A 29 16.90 -41.43 7.11
N PRO A 30 16.06 -41.21 6.09
CA PRO A 30 15.63 -42.27 5.19
C PRO A 30 16.71 -42.72 4.20
N ASN A 31 17.83 -42.00 4.05
CA ASN A 31 18.86 -42.27 3.04
C ASN A 31 20.19 -42.79 3.61
N GLY A 32 20.35 -42.88 4.93
CA GLY A 32 21.54 -43.46 5.58
C GLY A 32 22.87 -42.78 5.22
N SER A 33 22.81 -41.52 4.79
CA SER A 33 23.95 -40.82 4.17
C SER A 33 24.89 -40.16 5.18
N TYR A 34 24.48 -40.06 6.43
CA TYR A 34 25.28 -39.50 7.52
C TYR A 34 25.86 -40.61 8.41
N ARG A 35 27.19 -40.70 8.43
CA ARG A 35 27.94 -41.35 9.52
C ARG A 35 28.30 -40.27 10.52
N ILE A 36 27.81 -40.39 11.75
CA ILE A 36 28.23 -39.53 12.87
C ILE A 36 29.05 -40.41 13.80
N ASP A 37 30.36 -40.15 13.91
CA ASP A 37 31.22 -40.83 14.86
C ASP A 37 31.05 -40.22 16.26
N VAL A 38 31.05 -41.07 17.29
CA VAL A 38 30.88 -40.66 18.69
C VAL A 38 32.11 -39.86 19.13
N GLY A 39 31.97 -38.53 19.20
CA GLY A 39 33.04 -37.62 19.61
C GLY A 39 33.04 -36.28 18.89
N ASP A 40 32.28 -36.15 17.80
CA ASP A 40 32.21 -34.89 17.07
C ASP A 40 31.44 -33.83 17.85
N ARG A 41 32.11 -32.72 18.12
CA ARG A 41 31.53 -31.55 18.77
C ARG A 41 30.50 -30.94 17.81
N PHE A 42 29.24 -30.87 18.23
CA PHE A 42 28.21 -30.12 17.52
C PHE A 42 28.75 -28.72 17.18
N PRO A 43 28.67 -28.26 15.92
CA PRO A 43 29.05 -26.90 15.61
C PRO A 43 28.10 -25.95 16.36
N GLU A 44 28.67 -25.16 17.27
CA GLU A 44 27.95 -24.03 17.84
C GLU A 44 27.43 -23.18 16.69
N ARG A 45 26.12 -22.86 16.69
CA ARG A 45 25.56 -21.86 15.78
C ARG A 45 26.27 -20.54 16.06
N LYS A 46 27.30 -20.23 15.28
CA LYS A 46 27.71 -18.86 15.07
C LYS A 46 26.51 -18.20 14.40
N SER A 47 25.98 -17.15 15.00
CA SER A 47 25.01 -16.29 14.35
C SER A 47 25.67 -15.69 13.12
N ASP A 48 25.47 -16.34 11.97
CA ASP A 48 26.06 -15.97 10.71
C ASP A 48 25.64 -14.53 10.34
N GLU A 49 26.62 -13.64 10.19
CA GLU A 49 26.46 -12.28 9.66
C GLU A 49 25.74 -12.24 8.30
N ARG A 50 25.71 -13.40 7.61
CA ARG A 50 24.97 -13.66 6.36
C ARG A 50 23.45 -13.46 6.53
N ASN A 51 22.89 -13.75 7.71
CA ASN A 51 21.45 -13.62 7.96
C ASN A 51 21.00 -12.15 8.06
N LYS A 52 21.86 -11.27 8.58
CA LYS A 52 21.58 -9.82 8.71
C LYS A 52 21.62 -9.08 7.36
N TYR A 53 22.24 -9.67 6.34
CA TYR A 53 22.34 -9.09 4.99
C TYR A 53 21.09 -9.45 4.15
N ASP A 54 20.58 -10.67 4.27
CA ASP A 54 19.35 -11.10 3.59
C ASP A 54 18.10 -10.42 4.15
N GLU A 55 17.97 -10.27 5.48
CA GLU A 55 16.85 -9.54 6.10
C GLU A 55 16.75 -8.08 5.63
N ARG A 56 17.88 -7.36 5.57
CA ARG A 56 17.93 -5.99 5.07
C ARG A 56 17.54 -5.88 3.59
N ARG A 57 17.95 -6.84 2.76
CA ARG A 57 17.60 -6.87 1.33
C ARG A 57 16.10 -7.10 1.09
N HIS A 58 15.44 -7.86 1.96
CA HIS A 58 14.00 -8.04 1.93
C HIS A 58 13.23 -6.79 2.39
N GLU A 59 13.72 -6.10 3.43
CA GLU A 59 13.15 -4.83 3.89
C GLU A 59 13.27 -3.72 2.84
N ASP A 60 14.43 -3.57 2.22
CA ASP A 60 14.68 -2.57 1.17
C ASP A 60 13.78 -2.78 -0.05
N ARG A 61 13.65 -4.04 -0.53
CA ARG A 61 12.72 -4.38 -1.61
C ARG A 61 11.28 -4.04 -1.26
N ARG A 62 10.83 -4.42 -0.07
CA ARG A 62 9.45 -4.15 0.41
C ARG A 62 9.19 -2.67 0.60
N SER A 63 10.20 -1.85 0.91
CA SER A 63 10.09 -0.39 0.93
C SER A 63 9.91 0.18 -0.48
N SER A 64 10.75 -0.26 -1.43
CA SER A 64 10.70 0.22 -2.81
C SER A 64 9.39 -0.14 -3.53
N GLU A 65 8.83 -1.31 -3.25
CA GLU A 65 7.53 -1.76 -3.80
C GLU A 65 6.38 -0.92 -3.22
N ARG A 66 6.36 -0.67 -1.90
CA ARG A 66 5.37 0.22 -1.27
C ARG A 66 5.44 1.65 -1.79
N ASP A 67 6.63 2.16 -2.05
CA ASP A 67 6.81 3.49 -2.64
C ASP A 67 6.36 3.56 -4.11
N SER A 68 6.37 2.42 -4.81
CA SER A 68 5.88 2.33 -6.19
C SER A 68 4.34 2.32 -6.25
N GLU A 69 3.68 1.59 -5.35
CA GLU A 69 2.22 1.58 -5.21
C GLU A 69 1.68 2.94 -4.74
N ARG A 70 2.52 3.71 -4.03
CA ARG A 70 2.14 5.01 -3.51
C ARG A 70 2.07 6.13 -4.55
N ARG A 71 2.56 5.91 -5.77
CA ARG A 71 2.57 6.97 -6.79
C ARG A 71 1.21 7.06 -7.49
N LEU A 72 0.76 8.29 -7.75
CA LEU A 72 -0.34 8.49 -8.70
C LEU A 72 0.13 8.06 -10.10
N PRO A 73 -0.77 7.52 -10.95
CA PRO A 73 -0.39 7.20 -12.32
C PRO A 73 -0.01 8.49 -13.03
N ASN A 74 1.27 8.63 -13.40
CA ASN A 74 1.72 9.75 -14.22
C ASN A 74 1.23 9.52 -15.65
N THR A 75 -0.01 9.92 -15.92
CA THR A 75 -0.67 9.60 -17.19
C THR A 75 -0.12 10.43 -18.34
N GLY A 76 0.41 11.64 -18.06
CA GLY A 76 0.71 12.65 -19.07
C GLY A 76 -0.48 13.03 -19.95
N ARG A 77 -1.68 12.52 -19.62
CA ARG A 77 -2.92 12.54 -20.40
C ARG A 77 -4.05 12.97 -19.49
N THR A 78 -5.05 13.59 -20.09
CA THR A 78 -6.28 13.99 -19.40
C THR A 78 -7.08 12.76 -18.95
N VAL A 79 -7.63 12.82 -17.74
CA VAL A 79 -8.45 11.80 -17.07
C VAL A 79 -9.66 12.45 -16.40
N LEU A 80 -10.67 11.65 -16.08
CA LEU A 80 -11.67 11.98 -15.07
C LEU A 80 -11.28 11.29 -13.76
N ILE A 81 -11.60 11.93 -12.63
CA ILE A 81 -11.45 11.33 -11.31
C ILE A 81 -12.85 11.13 -10.76
N GLU A 82 -13.36 9.91 -10.86
CA GLU A 82 -14.68 9.53 -10.38
C GLU A 82 -14.65 9.20 -8.88
N THR A 83 -15.70 9.58 -8.17
CA THR A 83 -15.97 9.18 -6.79
C THR A 83 -16.72 7.85 -6.77
N ASP A 84 -16.71 7.15 -5.64
CA ASP A 84 -17.51 5.93 -5.47
C ASP A 84 -19.03 6.14 -5.66
N SER A 85 -19.51 7.36 -5.49
CA SER A 85 -20.93 7.69 -5.74
C SER A 85 -21.26 7.91 -7.23
N GLY A 86 -20.34 7.63 -8.16
CA GLY A 86 -20.54 7.83 -9.61
C GLY A 86 -20.55 9.31 -10.04
N LYS A 87 -19.97 10.20 -9.23
CA LYS A 87 -19.77 11.62 -9.58
C LYS A 87 -18.33 11.85 -9.99
N CYS A 88 -18.06 12.97 -10.65
CA CYS A 88 -16.72 13.38 -11.01
C CYS A 88 -16.23 14.47 -10.07
N LEU A 89 -14.94 14.43 -9.73
CA LEU A 89 -14.24 15.59 -9.19
C LEU A 89 -14.37 16.74 -10.18
N ASP A 90 -14.62 17.94 -9.68
CA ASP A 90 -15.01 19.08 -10.49
C ASP A 90 -14.50 20.37 -9.85
N ARG A 91 -13.83 21.20 -10.63
CA ARG A 91 -13.52 22.58 -10.24
C ARG A 91 -14.77 23.43 -10.37
N SER A 92 -15.34 23.80 -9.21
CA SER A 92 -16.56 24.57 -9.16
C SER A 92 -16.48 25.87 -9.96
N ARG A 93 -17.55 26.15 -10.72
CA ARG A 93 -17.75 27.39 -11.48
C ARG A 93 -18.81 28.30 -10.87
N SER A 94 -19.32 28.00 -9.67
CA SER A 94 -20.37 28.77 -9.00
C SER A 94 -19.86 29.94 -8.13
N GLY A 95 -18.58 30.30 -8.24
CA GLY A 95 -17.92 31.27 -7.37
C GLY A 95 -17.32 30.66 -6.09
N TYR A 96 -17.66 29.41 -5.77
CA TYR A 96 -16.89 28.60 -4.82
C TYR A 96 -15.53 28.24 -5.43
N LYS A 97 -14.44 28.47 -4.69
CA LYS A 97 -13.07 28.22 -5.18
C LYS A 97 -12.60 26.77 -4.99
N GLY A 98 -13.37 25.97 -4.26
CA GLY A 98 -13.04 24.58 -3.96
C GLY A 98 -13.45 23.61 -5.05
N LEU A 99 -12.94 22.40 -4.90
CA LEU A 99 -13.37 21.25 -5.68
C LEU A 99 -14.70 20.73 -5.13
N ILE A 100 -15.52 20.19 -6.01
CA ILE A 100 -16.78 19.55 -5.68
C ILE A 100 -16.86 18.18 -6.37
N ALA A 101 -17.73 17.31 -5.86
CA ALA A 101 -18.20 16.11 -6.54
C ALA A 101 -19.50 16.46 -7.26
N TYR A 102 -19.48 16.43 -8.58
CA TYR A 102 -20.60 16.83 -9.43
C TYR A 102 -20.90 15.79 -10.51
N SER A 103 -22.07 15.88 -11.13
CA SER A 103 -22.44 14.97 -12.22
C SER A 103 -21.35 14.98 -13.29
N CYS A 104 -20.94 13.80 -13.76
CA CYS A 104 -19.94 13.71 -14.82
C CYS A 104 -20.51 14.27 -16.13
N HIS A 105 -19.87 15.29 -16.68
CA HIS A 105 -20.22 15.93 -17.96
C HIS A 105 -19.00 16.14 -18.88
N GLY A 106 -17.78 15.93 -18.37
CA GLY A 106 -16.58 15.86 -19.21
C GLY A 106 -16.08 17.20 -19.74
N ASP A 107 -16.55 18.32 -19.20
CA ASP A 107 -16.01 19.66 -19.53
C ASP A 107 -14.63 19.87 -18.92
N SER A 108 -13.96 20.97 -19.30
CA SER A 108 -12.60 21.27 -18.88
C SER A 108 -12.39 21.32 -17.36
N ASN A 109 -13.42 21.66 -16.58
CA ASN A 109 -13.36 21.69 -15.12
C ASN A 109 -13.43 20.30 -14.45
N GLN A 110 -13.70 19.24 -15.21
CA GLN A 110 -13.64 17.84 -14.75
C GLN A 110 -12.47 17.06 -15.36
N ARG A 111 -11.72 17.70 -16.25
CA ARG A 111 -10.59 17.11 -16.97
C ARG A 111 -9.30 17.36 -16.20
N PHE A 112 -8.83 16.33 -15.51
CA PHE A 112 -7.60 16.38 -14.72
C PHE A 112 -6.41 15.83 -15.48
N SER A 113 -5.21 16.31 -15.16
CA SER A 113 -3.95 15.67 -15.56
C SER A 113 -3.14 15.36 -14.32
N ILE A 114 -2.46 14.22 -14.32
CA ILE A 114 -1.56 13.83 -13.22
C ILE A 114 -0.14 13.98 -13.74
N VAL A 115 0.63 14.86 -13.11
CA VAL A 115 2.00 15.19 -13.50
C VAL A 115 2.89 15.05 -12.28
N GLY A 116 3.70 13.97 -12.26
CA GLY A 116 4.45 13.59 -11.07
C GLY A 116 3.52 13.35 -9.88
N ASN A 117 3.73 14.10 -8.79
CA ASN A 117 2.88 14.03 -7.59
C ASN A 117 1.79 15.11 -7.57
N THR A 118 1.53 15.82 -8.67
CA THR A 118 0.51 16.87 -8.72
C THR A 118 -0.70 16.40 -9.53
N ILE A 119 -1.90 16.70 -9.05
CA ILE A 119 -3.16 16.57 -9.79
C ILE A 119 -3.53 17.97 -10.27
N ARG A 120 -3.81 18.15 -11.55
CA ARG A 120 -4.02 19.47 -12.16
C ARG A 120 -5.31 19.56 -12.94
N VAL A 121 -5.97 20.71 -12.88
CA VAL A 121 -7.20 21.04 -13.63
C VAL A 121 -7.11 22.47 -14.12
N GLU A 122 -7.40 22.70 -15.41
CA GLU A 122 -7.33 24.02 -16.04
C GLU A 122 -6.00 24.78 -15.76
N GLY A 123 -4.88 24.04 -15.74
CA GLY A 123 -3.55 24.57 -15.48
C GLY A 123 -3.20 24.82 -14.01
N LEU A 124 -4.15 24.64 -13.09
CA LEU A 124 -3.98 24.81 -11.64
C LEU A 124 -3.72 23.46 -10.96
N CYS A 125 -3.06 23.50 -9.80
CA CYS A 125 -2.82 22.33 -8.96
C CYS A 125 -3.93 22.17 -7.92
N LEU A 126 -4.30 20.92 -7.65
CA LEU A 126 -5.14 20.53 -6.52
C LEU A 126 -4.36 20.83 -5.22
N ASP A 127 -4.89 21.70 -4.37
CA ASP A 127 -4.17 22.35 -3.28
C ASP A 127 -4.99 22.28 -1.98
N VAL A 128 -4.39 21.88 -0.87
CA VAL A 128 -4.98 22.04 0.46
C VAL A 128 -4.82 23.50 0.88
N ALA A 129 -5.94 24.22 0.95
CA ALA A 129 -5.97 25.67 1.06
C ALA A 129 -5.20 26.19 2.27
N GLY A 130 -4.17 26.99 2.00
CA GLY A 130 -3.34 27.64 3.02
C GLY A 130 -2.55 26.65 3.88
N ASP A 131 -2.22 25.48 3.35
CA ASP A 131 -1.46 24.44 4.05
C ASP A 131 -2.12 23.94 5.35
N LYS A 132 -3.45 24.08 5.44
CA LYS A 132 -4.20 23.76 6.65
C LYS A 132 -4.29 22.25 6.85
N GLY A 133 -3.56 21.73 7.83
CA GLY A 133 -3.49 20.30 8.13
C GLY A 133 -4.68 19.69 8.89
N HIS A 134 -5.72 20.45 9.22
CA HIS A 134 -6.86 19.95 10.01
C HIS A 134 -7.87 19.15 9.16
N ASN A 135 -8.71 18.32 9.80
CA ASN A 135 -9.81 17.65 9.10
C ASN A 135 -10.79 18.70 8.56
N GLY A 136 -11.30 18.47 7.35
CA GLY A 136 -12.19 19.40 6.67
C GLY A 136 -11.51 20.64 6.12
N ALA A 137 -10.18 20.64 6.02
CA ALA A 137 -9.47 21.65 5.25
C ALA A 137 -9.92 21.59 3.78
N GLU A 138 -10.19 22.76 3.21
CA GLU A 138 -10.69 22.86 1.83
C GLU A 138 -9.62 22.42 0.84
N VAL A 139 -10.05 21.72 -0.21
CA VAL A 139 -9.22 21.42 -1.36
C VAL A 139 -9.67 22.32 -2.50
N ILE A 140 -8.76 23.14 -3.01
CA ILE A 140 -9.00 24.16 -4.03
C ILE A 140 -8.15 23.90 -5.27
N ALA A 141 -8.46 24.58 -6.37
CA ALA A 141 -7.57 24.67 -7.52
C ALA A 141 -6.75 25.97 -7.40
N TYR A 142 -5.44 25.86 -7.23
CA TYR A 142 -4.55 26.99 -6.98
C TYR A 142 -3.30 26.97 -7.87
N GLN A 143 -2.62 28.12 -7.97
CA GLN A 143 -1.40 28.22 -8.76
C GLN A 143 -0.36 27.21 -8.26
N CYS A 144 0.22 26.43 -9.17
CA CYS A 144 1.23 25.45 -8.83
C CYS A 144 2.50 26.14 -8.30
N HIS A 145 2.90 25.83 -7.08
CA HIS A 145 4.09 26.38 -6.40
C HIS A 145 5.02 25.30 -5.84
N GLY A 146 4.60 24.03 -5.85
CA GLY A 146 5.46 22.90 -5.50
C GLY A 146 5.52 22.58 -4.00
N GLY A 147 4.73 23.26 -3.16
CA GLY A 147 4.54 22.92 -1.75
C GLY A 147 3.89 21.54 -1.56
N ASP A 148 4.03 20.98 -0.36
CA ASP A 148 3.54 19.63 -0.05
C ASP A 148 2.00 19.56 0.01
N ASN A 149 1.33 20.67 0.28
CA ASN A 149 -0.13 20.81 0.16
C ASN A 149 -0.66 20.66 -1.27
N GLN A 150 0.21 20.68 -2.29
CA GLN A 150 -0.15 20.44 -3.71
C GLN A 150 0.26 19.05 -4.20
N LYS A 151 0.89 18.26 -3.34
CA LYS A 151 1.37 16.94 -3.71
C LYS A 151 0.47 15.88 -3.12
N TRP A 152 0.13 14.93 -3.98
CA TRP A 152 -0.77 13.84 -3.70
C TRP A 152 -0.12 12.52 -4.09
N TYR A 153 -0.60 11.46 -3.48
CA TYR A 153 -0.10 10.12 -3.71
C TYR A 153 -1.28 9.14 -3.57
N ARG A 154 -1.23 8.00 -4.25
CA ARG A 154 -2.32 7.02 -4.24
C ARG A 154 -2.04 5.97 -3.17
N GLU A 155 -3.02 5.46 -2.46
CA GLU A 155 -2.86 4.24 -1.67
C GLU A 155 -4.16 3.44 -1.78
N GLY A 156 -4.12 2.35 -2.56
CA GLY A 156 -5.32 1.65 -3.00
C GLY A 156 -6.25 2.56 -3.81
N ARG A 157 -7.50 2.69 -3.37
CA ARG A 157 -8.50 3.62 -3.96
C ARG A 157 -8.43 5.04 -3.39
N THR A 158 -7.64 5.28 -2.35
CA THR A 158 -7.53 6.60 -1.73
C THR A 158 -6.52 7.48 -2.46
N ILE A 159 -6.81 8.78 -2.52
CA ILE A 159 -5.85 9.84 -2.90
C ILE A 159 -5.48 10.58 -1.61
N ARG A 160 -4.19 10.65 -1.28
CA ARG A 160 -3.71 11.19 0.00
C ARG A 160 -2.78 12.36 -0.19
N SER A 161 -2.90 13.34 0.71
CA SER A 161 -2.04 14.52 0.71
C SER A 161 -0.65 14.17 1.26
N ARG A 162 0.41 14.66 0.59
CA ARG A 162 1.77 14.57 1.11
C ARG A 162 2.02 15.51 2.29
N LEU A 163 1.16 16.50 2.51
CA LEU A 163 1.26 17.39 3.67
C LEU A 163 1.26 16.61 5.00
N ASN A 164 0.34 15.65 5.14
CA ASN A 164 0.16 14.95 6.42
C ASN A 164 -0.48 13.55 6.30
N GLY A 165 -0.56 12.98 5.09
CA GLY A 165 -1.09 11.64 4.85
C GLY A 165 -2.61 11.49 4.95
N LYS A 166 -3.36 12.59 5.12
CA LYS A 166 -4.83 12.56 5.12
C LYS A 166 -5.39 12.32 3.72
N CYS A 167 -6.61 11.80 3.67
CA CYS A 167 -7.30 11.43 2.44
C CYS A 167 -8.08 12.61 1.85
N LEU A 168 -8.14 12.67 0.53
CA LEU A 168 -9.16 13.40 -0.20
C LEU A 168 -10.52 12.77 0.15
N ASP A 169 -11.54 13.59 0.37
CA ASP A 169 -12.85 13.16 0.85
C ASP A 169 -13.95 13.93 0.11
N ALA A 170 -14.77 13.19 -0.61
CA ALA A 170 -15.89 13.68 -1.41
C ALA A 170 -17.25 13.21 -0.86
N GLY A 171 -17.29 12.64 0.35
CA GLY A 171 -18.51 12.08 0.94
C GLY A 171 -18.99 12.81 2.19
N LYS A 172 -18.10 13.49 2.93
CA LYS A 172 -18.42 14.01 4.26
C LYS A 172 -18.95 15.45 4.29
N TYR A 173 -18.71 16.23 3.24
CA TYR A 173 -18.93 17.68 3.23
C TYR A 173 -19.93 18.13 2.16
N GLY A 174 -21.02 17.37 2.02
CA GLY A 174 -22.00 17.58 0.96
C GLY A 174 -21.35 17.31 -0.40
N SER A 175 -21.49 18.24 -1.34
CA SER A 175 -20.77 18.15 -2.62
C SER A 175 -19.31 18.59 -2.54
N GLN A 176 -18.86 19.22 -1.45
CA GLN A 176 -17.49 19.76 -1.39
C GLN A 176 -16.47 18.66 -1.17
N VAL A 177 -15.35 18.77 -1.88
CA VAL A 177 -14.20 17.90 -1.70
C VAL A 177 -13.21 18.55 -0.76
N ARG A 178 -12.85 17.83 0.30
CA ARG A 178 -11.99 18.33 1.38
C ARG A 178 -10.95 17.30 1.75
N MET A 179 -9.98 17.69 2.57
CA MET A 179 -9.03 16.76 3.18
C MET A 179 -9.56 16.29 4.53
N HIS A 180 -9.54 14.98 4.78
CA HIS A 180 -9.98 14.38 6.05
C HIS A 180 -9.05 13.24 6.48
N ARG A 181 -8.98 12.94 7.79
CA ARG A 181 -8.43 11.66 8.29
C ARG A 181 -8.98 10.50 7.46
N CYS A 182 -8.09 9.61 7.01
CA CYS A 182 -8.50 8.42 6.32
C CYS A 182 -9.36 7.57 7.27
N ASP A 183 -10.58 7.24 6.88
CA ASP A 183 -11.56 6.54 7.72
C ASP A 183 -12.17 5.31 7.03
N GLY A 184 -11.70 4.98 5.82
CA GLY A 184 -12.16 3.80 5.08
C GLY A 184 -13.57 3.93 4.52
N SER A 185 -14.17 5.13 4.60
CA SER A 185 -15.46 5.39 3.98
C SER A 185 -15.33 5.41 2.46
N ARG A 186 -16.41 5.02 1.77
CA ARG A 186 -16.54 5.11 0.31
C ARG A 186 -16.39 6.53 -0.23
N GLY A 187 -16.62 7.54 0.61
CA GLY A 187 -16.36 8.95 0.28
C GLY A 187 -14.89 9.27 0.00
N GLN A 188 -13.97 8.37 0.34
CA GLN A 188 -12.53 8.50 0.12
C GLN A 188 -12.00 7.59 -0.99
N ASP A 189 -12.88 6.86 -1.68
CA ASP A 189 -12.54 6.00 -2.80
C ASP A 189 -12.69 6.76 -4.13
N PHE A 190 -11.63 6.75 -4.94
CA PHE A 190 -11.57 7.42 -6.24
C PHE A 190 -11.07 6.49 -7.36
N TYR A 191 -11.63 6.68 -8.55
CA TYR A 191 -11.32 5.93 -9.76
C TYR A 191 -10.80 6.89 -10.83
N ILE A 192 -9.57 6.64 -11.29
CA ILE A 192 -8.95 7.44 -12.36
C ILE A 192 -9.29 6.76 -13.67
N VAL A 193 -10.15 7.40 -14.47
CA VAL A 193 -10.69 6.83 -15.70
C VAL A 193 -10.37 7.69 -16.91
N ARG A 194 -10.51 7.12 -18.11
CA ARG A 194 -10.40 7.89 -19.35
C ARG A 194 -11.68 8.74 -19.53
N PRO A 195 -11.56 9.99 -20.03
CA PRO A 195 -12.71 10.85 -20.27
C PRO A 195 -13.65 10.34 -21.36
#